data_AF-A0A643BST6-F1
#
_entry.id   AF-A0A643BST6-F1
#
_cell.length_a   1.000
_cell.length_b   1.000
_cell.length_c   1.000
_cell.angle_alpha   90.00
_cell.angle_beta   90.00
_cell.angle_gamma   90.00
#
_symmetry.space_group_name_H-M   'P 1'
#
loop_
_entity.id
_entity.type
_entity.pdbx_description
1 polymer ?
#
loop_
_entity_poly.entity_id
_entity_poly.type
_entity_poly.pdbx_seq_one_letter_code
_entity_poly.pdbx_strand_id
1 'polypeptide(L)'
;MDDEEETYRLWKIRKTIMQLCHDRGYLVTQDELDQTLEEFKAQFGDKPSEGRPRRTDLTVLVAHNDDPTDQMFVFFPVQRGLFPDLLLSKLRENQLPRIQAGDPVARYFGIKRGQVVKIIRPSETAGRYITYRLVQ
;
A
#
# COMPACT_ATOMS: atom_id res chain seq x y z
N MET A 1 16.65 -15.90 2.86
CA MET A 1 15.98 -14.80 2.13
C MET A 1 17.04 -13.75 1.93
N ASP A 2 17.14 -13.18 0.73
CA ASP A 2 18.09 -12.09 0.49
C ASP A 2 17.49 -10.79 1.07
N ASP A 3 17.91 -10.46 2.29
CA ASP A 3 17.44 -9.30 3.04
C ASP A 3 17.67 -7.98 2.29
N GLU A 4 18.74 -7.94 1.50
CA GLU A 4 19.09 -6.79 0.68
C GLU A 4 18.11 -6.62 -0.49
N GLU A 5 17.77 -7.71 -1.19
CA GLU A 5 16.78 -7.70 -2.27
C GLU A 5 15.39 -7.29 -1.75
N GLU A 6 14.97 -7.82 -0.60
CA GLU A 6 13.68 -7.48 0.00
C GLU A 6 13.64 -6.02 0.46
N THR A 7 14.71 -5.51 1.06
CA THR A 7 14.85 -4.10 1.45
C THR A 7 14.79 -3.17 0.23
N TYR A 8 15.52 -3.50 -0.84
CA TYR A 8 15.48 -2.73 -2.08
C TYR A 8 14.08 -2.70 -2.70
N ARG A 9 13.40 -3.85 -2.71
CA ARG A 9 12.02 -3.95 -3.19
C ARG A 9 11.09 -3.06 -2.37
N LEU A 10 11.19 -3.12 -1.05
CA LEU A 10 10.41 -2.31 -0.12
C LEU A 10 10.59 -0.81 -0.35
N TRP A 11 11.84 -0.36 -0.43
CA TRP A 11 12.20 1.02 -0.74
C TRP A 11 11.61 1.46 -2.08
N LYS A 12 11.83 0.67 -3.14
CA LYS A 12 11.40 1.03 -4.50
C LYS A 12 9.90 1.23 -4.59
N ILE A 13 9.14 0.40 -3.88
CA ILE A 13 7.69 0.56 -3.86
C ILE A 13 7.25 1.72 -2.99
N ARG A 14 7.83 1.92 -1.80
CA ARG A 14 7.50 3.10 -1.00
C ARG A 14 7.70 4.37 -1.83
N LYS A 15 8.82 4.48 -2.56
CA LYS A 15 9.08 5.59 -3.49
C LYS A 15 8.00 5.74 -4.57
N THR A 16 7.57 4.63 -5.17
CA THR A 16 6.50 4.64 -6.18
C THR A 16 5.15 5.08 -5.58
N ILE A 17 4.84 4.65 -4.35
CA ILE A 17 3.62 5.04 -3.64
C ILE A 17 3.66 6.53 -3.31
N MET A 18 4.78 7.06 -2.82
CA MET A 18 4.93 8.50 -2.55
C MET A 18 4.72 9.32 -3.82
N GLN A 19 5.29 8.87 -4.94
CA GLN A 19 5.09 9.51 -6.24
C GLN A 19 3.63 9.46 -6.69
N LEU A 20 2.95 8.32 -6.53
CA LEU A 20 1.52 8.19 -6.84
C LEU A 20 0.65 9.09 -5.94
N CYS A 21 1.00 9.22 -4.66
CA CYS A 21 0.30 10.10 -3.72
C CYS A 21 0.46 11.56 -4.18
N HIS A 22 1.68 11.98 -4.46
CA HIS A 22 1.99 13.31 -4.99
C HIS A 22 1.23 13.61 -6.30
N ASP A 23 1.29 12.71 -7.29
CA ASP A 23 0.63 12.87 -8.59
C ASP A 23 -0.91 12.95 -8.49
N ARG A 24 -1.48 12.46 -7.39
CA ARG A 24 -2.91 12.51 -7.10
C ARG A 24 -3.32 13.69 -6.21
N GLY A 25 -2.41 14.62 -5.94
CA GLY A 25 -2.70 15.80 -5.12
C GLY A 25 -2.65 15.55 -3.61
N TYR A 26 -2.09 14.43 -3.16
CA TYR A 26 -1.83 14.22 -1.73
C TYR A 26 -0.55 14.91 -1.29
N LEU A 27 -0.56 15.41 -0.05
CA LEU A 27 0.54 16.13 0.56
C LEU A 27 1.70 15.16 0.84
N VAL A 28 2.75 15.25 0.01
CA VAL A 28 3.99 14.49 0.11
C VAL A 28 5.14 15.47 -0.03
N THR A 29 6.13 15.37 0.85
CA THR A 29 7.29 16.28 0.83
C THR A 29 8.31 15.86 -0.23
N GLN A 30 9.10 16.81 -0.72
CA GLN A 30 10.16 16.52 -1.69
C GLN A 30 11.22 15.56 -1.10
N ASP A 31 11.53 15.69 0.19
CA ASP A 31 12.44 14.78 0.90
C ASP A 31 11.94 13.33 0.89
N GLU A 32 10.62 13.11 0.99
CA GLU A 32 10.03 11.77 0.89
C GLU A 32 10.07 11.19 -0.54
N LEU A 33 9.99 12.04 -1.56
CA LEU A 33 10.10 11.64 -2.97
C LEU A 33 11.54 11.29 -3.35
N ASP A 34 12.49 12.08 -2.86
CA ASP A 34 13.91 11.93 -3.18
C ASP A 34 14.66 10.96 -2.27
N GLN A 35 14.00 10.45 -1.21
CA GLN A 35 14.55 9.46 -0.28
C GLN A 35 15.36 8.35 -0.98
N THR A 36 16.63 8.26 -0.62
CA THR A 36 17.58 7.27 -1.10
C THR A 36 17.43 5.93 -0.37
N LEU A 37 18.00 4.88 -0.95
CA LEU A 37 17.98 3.55 -0.32
C LEU A 37 18.71 3.55 1.03
N GLU A 38 19.81 4.29 1.14
CA GLU A 38 20.62 4.37 2.36
C GLU A 38 19.88 5.12 3.47
N GLU A 39 19.19 6.21 3.15
CA GLU A 39 18.33 6.92 4.11
C GLU A 39 17.15 6.04 4.55
N PHE A 40 16.57 5.27 3.63
CA PHE A 40 15.52 4.32 3.96
C PHE A 40 16.01 3.22 4.91
N LYS A 41 17.20 2.65 4.64
CA LYS A 41 17.85 1.68 5.54
C LYS A 41 18.17 2.30 6.89
N ALA A 42 18.65 3.54 6.93
CA ALA A 42 18.94 4.24 8.18
C ALA A 42 17.67 4.49 9.01
N GLN A 43 16.55 4.82 8.36
CA GLN A 43 15.29 5.14 9.01
C GLN A 43 14.51 3.90 9.47
N PHE A 44 14.44 2.86 8.64
CA PHE A 44 13.58 1.70 8.88
C PHE A 44 14.33 0.39 9.12
N GLY A 45 15.62 0.33 8.80
CA GLY A 45 16.47 -0.87 8.86
C GLY A 45 16.62 -1.59 7.52
N ASP A 46 17.55 -2.54 7.49
CA ASP A 46 18.02 -3.25 6.30
C ASP A 46 17.96 -4.78 6.40
N LYS A 47 17.40 -5.29 7.51
CA LYS A 47 17.25 -6.73 7.83
C LYS A 47 15.77 -7.12 7.99
N PRO A 48 15.02 -7.27 6.89
CA PRO A 48 13.63 -7.68 6.93
C PRO A 48 13.43 -9.05 7.58
N SER A 49 14.43 -9.96 7.53
CA SER A 49 14.44 -11.23 8.27
C SER A 49 14.33 -11.06 9.80
N GLU A 50 14.92 -10.00 10.36
CA GLU A 50 14.82 -9.62 11.78
C GLU A 50 13.59 -8.72 12.04
N GLY A 51 12.76 -8.51 11.03
CA GLY A 51 11.59 -7.64 11.08
C GLY A 51 11.92 -6.15 10.96
N ARG A 52 13.08 -5.77 10.40
CA ARG A 52 13.49 -4.36 10.20
C ARG A 52 13.83 -4.13 8.73
N PRO A 53 12.96 -3.52 7.92
CA PRO A 53 11.87 -2.66 8.32
C PRO A 53 10.61 -3.41 8.71
N ARG A 54 10.00 -3.01 9.84
CA ARG A 54 8.68 -3.51 10.21
C ARG A 54 7.69 -2.98 9.19
N ARG A 55 6.83 -3.86 8.66
CA ARG A 55 5.84 -3.45 7.66
C ARG A 55 4.86 -2.39 8.20
N THR A 56 4.61 -2.40 9.51
CA THR A 56 3.85 -1.34 10.19
C THR A 56 4.51 0.02 10.07
N ASP A 57 5.83 0.09 10.17
CA ASP A 57 6.61 1.35 10.15
C ASP A 57 6.66 1.94 8.74
N LEU A 58 6.43 1.10 7.73
CA LEU A 58 6.27 1.54 6.37
C LEU A 58 4.89 2.16 6.10
N THR A 59 3.89 1.98 6.95
CA THR A 59 2.53 2.50 6.73
C THR A 59 2.55 4.02 6.53
N VAL A 60 1.84 4.51 5.51
CA VAL A 60 1.77 5.92 5.15
C VAL A 60 0.34 6.40 5.28
N LEU A 61 0.16 7.55 5.92
CA LEU A 61 -1.09 8.31 5.91
C LEU A 61 -0.80 9.66 5.25
N VAL A 62 -1.39 9.89 4.08
CA VAL A 62 -1.27 11.18 3.38
C VAL A 62 -2.63 11.86 3.33
N ALA A 63 -2.68 13.18 3.51
CA ALA A 63 -3.89 13.99 3.38
C ALA A 63 -3.92 14.67 2.01
N HIS A 64 -5.09 14.85 1.41
CA HIS A 64 -5.23 15.55 0.14
C HIS A 64 -5.01 17.06 0.34
N ASN A 65 -4.40 17.71 -0.66
CA ASN A 65 -4.03 19.13 -0.57
C ASN A 65 -5.26 20.05 -0.56
N ASP A 66 -6.29 19.70 -1.34
CA ASP A 66 -7.51 20.50 -1.47
C ASP A 66 -8.62 20.10 -0.48
N ASP A 67 -8.55 18.88 0.06
CA ASP A 67 -9.57 18.32 0.96
C ASP A 67 -8.88 17.59 2.12
N PRO A 68 -8.70 18.25 3.28
CA PRO A 68 -8.00 17.65 4.42
C PRO A 68 -8.75 16.45 5.02
N THR A 69 -10.00 16.21 4.62
CA THR A 69 -10.84 15.09 5.04
C THR A 69 -10.58 13.83 4.19
N ASP A 70 -10.09 14.00 2.95
CA ASP A 70 -9.65 12.90 2.09
C ASP A 70 -8.20 12.52 2.45
N GLN A 71 -8.07 11.47 3.27
CA GLN A 71 -6.78 10.90 3.63
C GLN A 71 -6.63 9.50 3.03
N MET A 72 -5.49 9.24 2.41
CA MET A 72 -5.15 7.92 1.89
C MET A 72 -4.26 7.18 2.88
N PHE A 73 -4.78 6.05 3.38
CA PHE A 73 -4.07 5.16 4.28
C PHE A 73 -3.50 3.97 3.50
N VAL A 74 -2.17 3.91 3.40
CA VAL A 74 -1.42 2.85 2.72
C VAL A 74 -0.69 2.02 3.77
N PHE A 75 -1.19 0.84 4.06
CA PHE A 75 -0.57 -0.08 5.03
C PHE A 75 0.08 -1.26 4.34
N PHE A 76 1.11 -1.82 4.96
CA PHE A 76 1.84 -2.97 4.43
C PHE A 76 1.60 -4.21 5.31
N PRO A 77 0.74 -5.17 4.90
CA PRO A 77 0.55 -6.44 5.60
C PRO A 77 1.83 -7.26 5.76
N VAL A 78 1.96 -7.87 6.93
CA VAL A 78 3.04 -8.79 7.32
C VAL A 78 2.80 -10.21 6.77
N GLN A 79 1.55 -10.58 6.47
CA GLN A 79 1.17 -11.97 6.19
C GLN A 79 0.97 -12.22 4.69
N ARG A 80 1.76 -13.12 4.11
CA ARG A 80 1.41 -13.82 2.85
C ARG A 80 0.35 -14.87 3.18
N GLY A 81 -0.89 -14.42 3.37
CA GLY A 81 -2.00 -15.28 3.74
C GLY A 81 -3.32 -14.57 3.52
N LEU A 82 -3.92 -14.86 2.37
CA LEU A 82 -5.35 -14.92 2.07
C LEU A 82 -6.27 -14.02 2.92
N PHE A 83 -6.80 -12.98 2.27
CA PHE A 83 -8.08 -12.41 2.70
C PHE A 83 -9.11 -13.54 2.84
N PRO A 84 -9.95 -13.54 3.89
CA PRO A 84 -10.87 -14.65 4.15
C PRO A 84 -11.87 -14.82 3.00
N ASP A 85 -11.99 -16.06 2.53
CA ASP A 85 -12.95 -16.57 1.53
C ASP A 85 -14.40 -16.08 1.72
N LEU A 86 -14.74 -15.58 2.91
CA LEU A 86 -16.09 -15.18 3.28
C LEU A 86 -16.62 -13.98 2.49
N LEU A 87 -15.76 -13.06 2.01
CA LEU A 87 -16.23 -11.89 1.25
C LEU A 87 -16.46 -12.17 -0.24
N LEU A 88 -15.81 -13.21 -0.79
CA LEU A 88 -16.02 -13.66 -2.16
C LEU A 88 -17.31 -14.50 -2.30
N SER A 89 -17.74 -15.16 -1.21
CA SER A 89 -18.92 -16.04 -1.22
C SER A 89 -20.27 -15.33 -1.46
N LYS A 90 -20.35 -14.02 -1.20
CA LYS A 90 -21.61 -13.24 -1.30
C LYS A 90 -21.68 -12.27 -2.48
N LEU A 91 -20.59 -12.06 -3.22
CA LEU A 91 -20.52 -11.13 -4.34
C LEU A 91 -19.96 -11.85 -5.57
N ARG A 92 -20.70 -11.88 -6.68
CA ARG A 92 -20.18 -12.38 -7.97
C ARG A 92 -18.94 -11.57 -8.35
N GLU A 93 -17.84 -12.22 -8.70
CA GLU A 93 -16.55 -11.58 -9.05
C GLU A 93 -16.70 -10.41 -10.05
N ASN A 94 -17.66 -10.51 -10.96
CA ASN A 94 -17.98 -9.48 -11.96
C ASN A 94 -18.64 -8.20 -11.42
N GLN A 95 -18.92 -8.11 -10.11
CA GLN A 95 -19.53 -6.93 -9.48
C GLN A 95 -18.54 -6.12 -8.65
N LEU A 96 -17.32 -6.64 -8.44
CA LEU A 96 -16.29 -5.92 -7.70
C LEU A 96 -15.58 -4.91 -8.62
N PRO A 97 -15.40 -3.65 -8.18
CA PRO A 97 -14.54 -2.69 -8.86
C PRO A 97 -13.15 -3.29 -9.08
N ARG A 98 -12.50 -3.00 -10.20
CA ARG A 98 -11.24 -3.65 -10.58
C ARG A 98 -10.05 -2.74 -10.36
N ILE A 99 -8.89 -3.34 -10.09
CA ILE A 99 -7.58 -2.68 -10.04
C ILE A 99 -6.64 -3.47 -10.96
N GLN A 100 -5.76 -2.79 -11.70
CA GLN A 100 -4.86 -3.50 -12.61
C GLN A 100 -3.79 -4.26 -11.83
N ALA A 101 -3.39 -5.45 -12.31
CA ALA A 101 -2.23 -6.17 -11.78
C ALA A 101 -0.93 -5.37 -11.91
N GLY A 102 -0.90 -4.45 -12.89
CA GLY A 102 0.15 -3.45 -13.05
C GLY A 102 0.09 -2.30 -12.04
N ASP A 103 -0.94 -2.19 -11.19
CA ASP A 103 -1.02 -1.14 -10.18
C ASP A 103 0.15 -1.26 -9.18
N PRO A 104 0.79 -0.15 -8.76
CA PRO A 104 1.90 -0.20 -7.81
C PRO A 104 1.56 -0.95 -6.51
N VAL A 105 0.31 -0.83 -6.02
CA VAL A 105 -0.16 -1.51 -4.82
C VAL A 105 -0.27 -3.02 -5.06
N ALA A 106 -0.80 -3.43 -6.22
CA ALA A 106 -0.88 -4.85 -6.59
C ALA A 106 0.52 -5.48 -6.74
N ARG A 107 1.45 -4.76 -7.40
CA ARG A 107 2.86 -5.17 -7.54
C ARG A 107 3.58 -5.29 -6.20
N TYR A 108 3.29 -4.39 -5.26
CA TYR A 108 3.88 -4.44 -3.92
C TYR A 108 3.60 -5.74 -3.21
N PHE A 109 2.31 -6.05 -3.07
CA PHE A 109 1.83 -7.18 -2.32
C PHE A 109 2.01 -8.50 -3.08
N GLY A 110 2.53 -8.45 -4.32
CA GLY A 110 2.65 -9.61 -5.19
C GLY A 110 1.27 -10.21 -5.51
N ILE A 111 0.24 -9.36 -5.54
CA ILE A 111 -1.13 -9.79 -5.70
C ILE A 111 -1.34 -10.14 -7.16
N LYS A 112 -1.77 -11.38 -7.39
CA LYS A 112 -1.97 -11.94 -8.72
C LYS A 112 -3.40 -11.64 -9.19
N ARG A 113 -3.58 -11.71 -10.52
CA ARG A 113 -4.92 -11.68 -11.14
C ARG A 113 -5.85 -12.66 -10.44
N GLY A 114 -7.07 -12.22 -10.14
CA GLY A 114 -8.08 -13.00 -9.41
C GLY A 114 -8.06 -12.82 -7.89
N GLN A 115 -7.07 -12.12 -7.32
CA GLN A 115 -7.05 -11.81 -5.88
C GLN A 115 -7.73 -10.47 -5.60
N VAL A 116 -8.22 -10.28 -4.37
CA VAL A 116 -8.98 -9.10 -3.95
C VAL A 116 -8.18 -8.27 -2.95
N VAL A 117 -8.16 -6.95 -3.12
CA VAL A 117 -7.60 -5.98 -2.16
C VAL A 117 -8.72 -5.33 -1.35
N LYS A 118 -8.49 -5.15 -0.04
CA LYS A 118 -9.32 -4.31 0.82
C LYS A 118 -8.69 -2.93 0.96
N ILE A 119 -9.42 -1.90 0.55
CA ILE A 119 -9.03 -0.50 0.69
C ILE A 119 -9.90 0.10 1.79
N ILE A 120 -9.25 0.65 2.80
CA ILE A 120 -9.92 1.32 3.93
C ILE A 120 -9.51 2.78 3.87
N ARG A 121 -10.50 3.67 3.85
CA ARG A 121 -10.32 5.12 3.88
C ARG A 121 -11.14 5.68 5.04
N PRO A 122 -10.70 6.76 5.70
CA PRO A 122 -11.58 7.53 6.57
C PRO A 122 -12.75 8.10 5.75
N SER A 123 -13.91 8.29 6.39
CA SER A 123 -15.10 8.83 5.76
C SER A 123 -15.86 9.70 6.76
N GLU A 124 -16.24 10.91 6.34
CA GLU A 124 -16.92 11.86 7.22
C GLU A 124 -18.31 11.37 7.67
N THR A 125 -19.08 10.73 6.79
CA THR A 125 -20.44 10.28 7.10
C THR A 125 -20.50 8.91 7.77
N ALA A 126 -19.54 8.03 7.49
CA ALA A 126 -19.56 6.63 7.94
C ALA A 126 -18.41 6.25 8.88
N GLY A 127 -17.53 7.19 9.22
CA GLY A 127 -16.30 6.95 9.97
C GLY A 127 -15.21 6.26 9.14
N ARG A 128 -15.51 5.12 8.51
CA ARG A 128 -14.60 4.38 7.61
C ARG A 128 -15.31 3.92 6.35
N TYR A 129 -14.80 4.33 5.19
CA TYR A 129 -15.17 3.78 3.90
C TYR A 129 -14.31 2.56 3.59
N ILE A 130 -14.95 1.40 3.46
CA ILE A 130 -14.27 0.14 3.12
C ILE A 130 -14.73 -0.28 1.72
N THR A 131 -13.79 -0.44 0.80
CA THR A 131 -14.06 -0.97 -0.54
C THR A 131 -13.15 -2.14 -0.86
N TYR A 132 -13.64 -3.06 -1.67
CA TYR A 132 -12.91 -4.25 -2.11
C TYR A 132 -12.73 -4.18 -3.62
N ARG A 133 -11.51 -4.43 -4.11
CA ARG A 133 -11.22 -4.41 -5.55
C ARG A 133 -10.59 -5.71 -6.03
N LEU A 134 -11.04 -6.22 -7.17
CA LEU A 134 -10.49 -7.41 -7.82
C LEU A 134 -9.29 -7.02 -8.69
N VAL A 135 -8.18 -7.73 -8.55
CA VAL A 135 -7.00 -7.55 -9.40
C VAL A 135 -7.20 -8.22 -10.76
N GLN A 136 -7.06 -7.45 -11.86
CA GLN A 136 -7.16 -7.92 -13.25
C GLN A 136 -5.92 -7.58 -14.08
#